data_AF-A0A7X3XFN6-F1
#
_entry.id   AF-A0A7X3XFN6-F1
#
_cell.length_a   1.000
_cell.length_b   1.000
_cell.length_c   1.000
_cell.angle_alpha   90.00
_cell.angle_beta   90.00
_cell.angle_gamma   90.00
#
_symmetry.space_group_name_H-M   'P 1'
#
loop_
_entity.id
_entity.type
_entity.pdbx_description
1 polymer ?
#
loop_
_entity_poly.entity_id
_entity_poly.type
_entity_poly.pdbx_seq_one_letter_code
_entity_poly.pdbx_strand_id
1 'polypeptide(L)' 'MSLTGRHTSGNEQHQQALLLAHRYGLTLDEAEQEELAWLVETMGLEEAEAECARSRAMLIRSGQLEPDA' A
#
# COMPACT_ATOMS: atom_id res chain seq x y z
N MET A 1 -7.52 -24.68 19.74
CA MET A 1 -7.53 -24.00 18.43
C MET A 1 -8.06 -22.59 18.66
N SER A 2 -7.19 -21.60 18.71
CA SER A 2 -7.56 -20.22 19.07
C SER A 2 -7.79 -19.39 17.81
N LEU A 3 -9.05 -19.09 17.52
CA LEU A 3 -9.51 -18.17 16.47
C LEU A 3 -9.53 -16.73 17.00
N THR A 4 -8.39 -16.21 17.48
CA THR A 4 -8.33 -14.85 18.04
C THR A 4 -7.21 -13.98 17.46
N GLY A 5 -6.62 -14.35 16.31
CA GLY A 5 -5.52 -13.59 15.71
C GLY A 5 -5.87 -12.70 14.51
N ARG A 6 -7.06 -12.83 13.91
CA ARG A 6 -7.32 -12.23 12.59
C ARG A 6 -7.78 -10.76 12.62
N HIS A 7 -8.24 -10.25 13.75
CA HIS A 7 -8.81 -8.89 13.82
C HIS A 7 -7.78 -7.80 14.19
N THR A 8 -6.65 -8.14 14.81
CA THR A 8 -5.57 -7.18 15.08
C THR A 8 -4.67 -7.02 13.85
N SER A 9 -4.30 -8.13 13.22
CA SER A 9 -3.40 -8.12 12.07
C SER A 9 -3.94 -7.26 10.92
N GLY A 10 -5.18 -7.49 10.49
CA GLY A 10 -5.74 -6.80 9.31
C GLY A 10 -5.79 -5.28 9.48
N ASN A 11 -5.98 -4.79 10.71
CA ASN A 11 -6.00 -3.36 10.99
C ASN A 11 -4.57 -2.77 10.95
N GLU A 12 -3.58 -3.51 11.47
CA GLU A 12 -2.16 -3.13 11.40
C GLU A 12 -1.66 -3.11 9.95
N GLN A 13 -2.02 -4.11 9.13
CA GLN A 13 -1.64 -4.16 7.72
C GLN A 13 -2.30 -3.06 6.90
N HIS A 14 -3.58 -2.78 7.14
CA HIS A 14 -4.27 -1.69 6.48
C HIS A 14 -3.64 -0.34 6.85
N GLN A 15 -3.29 -0.14 8.12
CA GLN A 15 -2.58 1.07 8.55
C GLN A 15 -1.17 1.17 7.94
N GLN A 16 -0.45 0.06 7.79
CA GLN A 16 0.85 0.02 7.09
C GLN A 16 0.70 0.36 5.60
N ALA A 17 -0.32 -0.16 4.92
CA ALA A 17 -0.62 0.15 3.52
C ALA A 17 -0.91 1.65 3.34
N LEU A 18 -1.70 2.25 4.23
CA LEU A 18 -1.98 3.69 4.22
C LEU A 18 -0.73 4.54 4.40
N LEU A 19 0.11 4.21 5.39
CA LEU A 19 1.38 4.91 5.62
C LEU A 19 2.34 4.75 4.43
N LEU A 20 2.35 3.58 3.81
CA LEU A 20 3.15 3.29 2.64
C LEU A 20 2.71 4.13 1.44
N ALA A 21 1.41 4.14 1.12
CA ALA A 21 0.84 4.96 0.06
C ALA A 21 1.16 6.45 0.26
N HIS A 22 0.98 6.95 1.49
CA HIS A 22 1.28 8.33 1.84
C HIS A 22 2.76 8.67 1.63
N ARG A 23 3.69 7.79 2.03
CA ARG A 23 5.14 7.98 1.82
C ARG A 23 5.51 8.08 0.34
N TYR A 24 4.77 7.42 -0.54
CA TYR A 24 4.97 7.50 -1.99
C TYR A 24 4.12 8.58 -2.67
N GLY A 25 3.37 9.39 -1.91
CA GLY A 25 2.50 10.43 -2.45
C GLY A 25 1.31 9.88 -3.25
N LEU A 26 0.95 8.62 -3.03
CA LEU A 26 -0.14 7.97 -3.75
C LEU A 26 -1.47 8.30 -3.06
N THR A 27 -2.41 8.84 -3.85
CA THR A 27 -3.80 8.98 -3.42
C THR A 27 -4.54 7.74 -3.89
N LEU A 28 -4.78 6.81 -2.97
CA LEU A 28 -5.46 5.55 -3.25
C LEU A 28 -6.92 5.61 -2.83
N ASP A 29 -7.82 5.04 -3.63
CA ASP A 29 -9.20 4.78 -3.21
C ASP A 29 -9.29 3.56 -2.26
N GLU A 30 -10.49 3.28 -1.76
CA GLU A 30 -10.71 2.20 -0.78
C GLU A 30 -10.33 0.82 -1.33
N ALA A 31 -10.60 0.56 -2.61
CA ALA A 31 -10.27 -0.73 -3.24
C ALA A 31 -8.76 -0.86 -3.45
N GLU A 32 -8.10 0.21 -3.87
CA GLU A 32 -6.64 0.26 -4.03
C GLU A 32 -5.91 0.12 -2.68
N GLN A 33 -6.47 0.67 -1.60
CA GLN A 33 -5.94 0.49 -0.24
C GLN A 33 -6.10 -0.95 0.24
N GLU A 34 -7.24 -1.60 -0.04
CA GLU A 34 -7.45 -3.01 0.26
C GLU A 34 -6.49 -3.91 -0.53
N GLU A 35 -6.25 -3.61 -1.81
CA GLU A 35 -5.28 -4.33 -2.64
C GLU A 35 -3.86 -4.18 -2.08
N LEU A 36 -3.47 -2.96 -1.68
CA LEU A 36 -2.16 -2.74 -1.07
C LEU A 36 -2.01 -3.44 0.28
N ALA A 37 -3.06 -3.46 1.11
CA ALA A 37 -3.06 -4.20 2.36
C ALA A 37 -2.93 -5.71 2.12
N TRP A 38 -3.61 -6.24 1.09
CA TRP A 38 -3.49 -7.63 0.68
C TRP A 38 -2.09 -7.95 0.15
N LEU A 39 -1.44 -7.05 -0.59
CA LEU A 39 -0.04 -7.20 -1.02
C LEU A 39 0.91 -7.27 0.18
N VAL A 40 0.73 -6.40 1.17
CA VAL A 40 1.52 -6.44 2.42
C VAL A 40 1.29 -7.75 3.18
N GLU A 41 0.06 -8.25 3.25
CA GLU A 41 -0.27 -9.51 3.94
C GLU A 41 0.33 -10.73 3.23
N THR A 42 0.25 -10.78 1.89
CA THR A 42 0.54 -11.99 1.12
C THR A 42 1.97 -12.05 0.58
N MET A 43 2.55 -10.91 0.23
CA MET A 43 3.88 -10.81 -0.38
C MET A 43 4.89 -10.14 0.55
N GLY A 44 4.42 -9.44 1.58
CA GLY A 44 5.26 -8.74 2.54
C GLY A 44 5.49 -7.27 2.17
N LEU A 45 6.11 -6.55 3.10
CA LEU A 45 6.28 -5.10 2.99
C LEU A 45 7.24 -4.70 1.86
N GLU A 46 8.31 -5.44 1.62
CA GLU A 46 9.30 -5.11 0.58
C GLU A 46 8.69 -5.14 -0.83
N GLU A 47 7.91 -6.17 -1.15
CA GLU A 47 7.17 -6.25 -2.42
C GLU A 47 6.13 -5.13 -2.55
N ALA A 48 5.38 -4.83 -1.48
CA ALA A 48 4.44 -3.72 -1.49
C ALA A 48 5.13 -2.36 -1.73
N GLU A 49 6.31 -2.15 -1.14
CA GLU A 49 7.14 -0.97 -1.39
C GLU A 49 7.57 -0.87 -2.86
N ALA A 50 7.99 -1.97 -3.47
CA ALA A 50 8.38 -2.01 -4.87
C ALA A 50 7.20 -1.67 -5.79
N GLU A 51 6.00 -2.17 -5.50
CA GLU A 51 4.80 -1.84 -6.27
C GLU A 51 4.39 -0.38 -6.10
N CYS A 52 4.44 0.19 -4.89
CA CYS A 52 4.20 1.62 -4.69
C CYS A 52 5.21 2.49 -5.44
N ALA A 53 6.49 2.13 -5.43
CA ALA A 53 7.52 2.83 -6.17
C ALA A 53 7.28 2.80 -7.70
N ARG A 54 6.87 1.64 -8.23
CA ARG A 54 6.53 1.47 -9.64
C ARG A 54 5.29 2.27 -10.02
N SER A 55 4.23 2.22 -9.20
CA SER A 55 3.01 3.00 -9.41
C SER A 55 3.30 4.49 -9.43
N ARG A 56 4.05 5.00 -8.46
CA ARG A 56 4.52 6.40 -8.42
C ARG A 56 5.28 6.77 -9.70
N ALA A 57 6.24 5.93 -10.12
CA ALA A 57 7.00 6.17 -11.35
C ALA A 57 6.11 6.20 -12.61
N MET A 58 5.09 5.34 -12.67
CA MET A 58 4.13 5.33 -13.77
C MET A 58 3.28 6.61 -13.79
N LEU A 59 2.81 7.08 -12.63
CA LEU A 59 2.03 8.31 -12.50
C LEU A 59 2.85 9.57 -12.84
N ILE A 60 4.12 9.61 -12.45
CA ILE A 60 5.04 10.68 -12.87
C ILE A 60 5.21 10.68 -14.38
N ARG A 61 5.44 9.49 -14.96
CA ARG A 61 5.61 9.34 -16.41
C ARG A 61 4.35 9.74 -17.19
N SER A 62 3.16 9.50 -16.65
CA SER A 62 1.89 9.90 -17.27
C SER A 62 1.54 11.37 -17.03
N GLY A 63 2.32 12.10 -16.24
CA GLY A 63 2.07 13.50 -15.87
C GLY A 63 0.92 13.67 -14.88
N GLN A 64 0.52 12.60 -14.19
CA GLN A 64 -0.52 12.60 -13.16
C GLN A 64 0.03 12.93 -11.77
N LEU A 65 1.35 12.83 -11.58
CA LEU A 65 2.04 13.14 -10.33
C LEU A 65 3.32 13.93 -10.62
N GLU A 66 3.63 14.90 -9.77
CA GLU A 66 4.91 15.62 -9.83
C GLU A 66 6.03 14.78 -9.18
N PRO A 67 7.26 14.78 -9.76
CA PRO A 67 8.37 13.99 -9.24
C PRO A 67 8.90 14.48 -7.88
N ASP A 68 8.70 15.75 -7.56
CA ASP A 68 9.23 16.45 -6.36
C ASP A 68 8.20 16.61 -5.23
N ALA A 69 7.05 15.92 -5.29
CA ALA A 69 6.07 15.83 -4.20
C ALA A 69 6.47 14.80 -3.14
#